data_AF-A0A2H4TI22-F1
#
_entry.id   AF-A0A2H4TI22-F1
#
_cell.length_a   1.000
_cell.length_b   1.000
_cell.length_c   1.000
_cell.angle_alpha   90.00
_cell.angle_beta   90.00
_cell.angle_gamma   90.00
#
_symmetry.space_group_name_H-M   'P 1'
#
loop_
_entity.id
_entity.type
_entity.pdbx_description
1 polymer ?
#
loop_
_entity_poly.entity_id
_entity_poly.type
_entity_poly.pdbx_seq_one_letter_code
_entity_poly.pdbx_strand_id
1 'polypeptide(L)'
;MTKSRINWIDFGKGFSIFLVLAGHVLLGLYQSEKFPTANNILSLLIAQVYIFHIPVFFALSGYFFKPVSDLKEFWQYAKKKTIVFGLPYIFYSIIHFGLQKVAGATVRVPTTIFDLINIYKNPKC
;
A
#
# COMPACT_ATOMS: atom_id res chain seq x y z
N MET A 1 8.86 -24.79 18.11
CA MET A 1 9.59 -23.62 18.63
C MET A 1 8.67 -22.41 18.59
N THR A 2 8.14 -21.99 19.75
CA THR A 2 7.27 -20.82 19.89
C THR A 2 8.05 -19.57 19.56
N LYS A 3 7.81 -19.01 18.38
CA LYS A 3 8.41 -17.78 17.88
C LYS A 3 8.09 -16.65 18.87
N SER A 4 9.08 -16.16 19.62
CA SER A 4 8.89 -15.03 20.54
C SER A 4 8.45 -13.81 19.72
N ARG A 5 7.16 -13.50 19.80
CA ARG A 5 6.59 -12.28 19.23
C ARG A 5 7.12 -11.12 20.07
N ILE A 6 7.80 -10.18 19.43
CA ILE A 6 8.24 -8.95 20.10
C ILE A 6 7.08 -7.96 20.03
N ASN A 7 6.34 -7.82 21.14
CA ASN A 7 5.12 -7.01 21.19
C ASN A 7 5.33 -5.56 20.75
N TRP A 8 6.46 -4.93 21.10
CA TRP A 8 6.77 -3.56 20.67
C TRP A 8 6.87 -3.42 19.15
N ILE A 9 7.36 -4.45 18.46
CA ILE A 9 7.52 -4.43 17.01
C ILE A 9 6.19 -4.69 16.30
N ASP A 10 5.34 -5.56 16.87
CA ASP A 10 3.97 -5.75 16.37
C ASP A 10 3.15 -4.45 16.57
N PHE A 11 3.31 -3.78 17.72
CA PHE A 11 2.72 -2.47 17.98
C PHE A 11 3.23 -1.39 17.01
N GLY A 12 4.54 -1.31 16.77
CA GLY A 12 5.13 -0.38 15.81
C GLY A 12 4.61 -0.58 14.39
N LYS A 13 4.45 -1.84 13.95
CA LYS A 13 3.83 -2.15 12.65
C LYS A 13 2.37 -1.70 12.58
N GLY A 14 1.59 -1.98 13.63
CA GLY A 14 0.20 -1.52 13.73
C GLY A 14 0.09 0.01 13.67
N PHE A 15 0.97 0.71 14.40
CA PHE A 15 1.06 2.16 14.37
C PHE A 15 1.40 2.69 12.98
N SER A 16 2.39 2.09 12.29
CA SER A 16 2.72 2.47 10.91
C SER A 16 1.54 2.29 9.95
N ILE A 17 0.79 1.18 10.05
CA ILE A 17 -0.40 0.94 9.22
C ILE A 17 -1.48 1.98 9.51
N PHE A 18 -1.68 2.34 10.78
CA PHE A 18 -2.62 3.39 11.17
C PHE A 18 -2.24 4.75 10.58
N LEU A 19 -0.94 5.11 10.60
CA LEU A 19 -0.47 6.35 9.98
C LEU A 19 -0.71 6.37 8.46
N VAL A 20 -0.56 5.24 7.77
CA VAL A 20 -0.87 5.13 6.33
C VAL A 20 -2.34 5.42 6.06
N LEU A 21 -3.24 4.80 6.84
CA LEU A 21 -4.68 5.01 6.72
C LEU A 21 -5.04 6.49 6.96
N ALA A 22 -4.51 7.08 8.03
CA ALA A 22 -4.72 8.49 8.33
C ALA A 22 -4.22 9.40 7.20
N GLY A 23 -3.03 9.13 6.65
CA GLY A 23 -2.48 9.88 5.50
C GLY A 23 -3.35 9.79 4.25
N HIS A 24 -3.88 8.61 3.93
CA HIS A 24 -4.77 8.42 2.77
C HIS A 24 -6.12 9.11 2.95
N VAL A 25 -6.70 9.08 4.15
CA VAL A 25 -7.94 9.80 4.45
C VAL A 25 -7.73 11.30 4.29
N LEU A 26 -6.63 11.86 4.81
CA LEU A 26 -6.28 13.27 4.65
C LEU A 26 -6.06 13.65 3.17
N LEU A 27 -5.37 12.79 2.40
CA LEU A 27 -5.16 12.98 0.97
C LEU A 27 -6.49 12.94 0.18
N GLY A 28 -7.39 12.02 0.50
CA GLY A 28 -8.71 11.94 -0.13
C GLY A 28 -9.58 13.16 0.18
N LEU A 29 -9.45 13.73 1.39
CA LEU A 29 -10.09 14.99 1.76
C LEU A 29 -9.49 16.18 0.99
N TYR A 30 -8.16 16.21 0.80
CA TYR A 30 -7.46 17.23 0.02
C TYR A 30 -7.90 17.21 -1.46
N GLN A 31 -7.90 16.03 -2.08
CA GLN A 31 -8.30 15.85 -3.49
C GLN A 31 -9.78 16.10 -3.75
N SER A 32 -10.62 16.13 -2.70
CA SER A 32 -12.04 16.41 -2.84
C SER A 32 -12.36 17.91 -2.94
N GLU A 33 -11.37 18.81 -2.81
CA GLU A 33 -11.45 20.28 -2.94
C GLU A 33 -12.57 20.96 -2.13
N LYS A 34 -13.18 20.27 -1.17
CA LYS A 34 -14.30 20.79 -0.36
C LYS A 34 -13.89 21.88 0.63
N PHE A 35 -12.59 22.05 0.91
CA PHE A 35 -12.07 23.00 1.90
C PHE A 35 -10.83 23.76 1.39
N PRO A 36 -11.00 24.75 0.49
CA PRO A 36 -9.89 25.50 -0.11
C PRO A 36 -9.09 26.34 0.91
N THR A 37 -9.69 26.70 2.04
CA THR A 37 -9.05 27.50 3.11
C THR A 37 -8.06 26.72 3.98
N ALA A 38 -8.19 25.39 4.07
CA ALA A 38 -7.31 24.54 4.89
C ALA A 38 -6.25 23.80 4.07
N ASN A 39 -6.18 24.06 2.76
CA ASN A 39 -5.37 23.29 1.80
C ASN A 39 -3.88 23.26 2.16
N ASN A 40 -3.35 24.38 2.65
CA ASN A 40 -1.94 24.50 3.01
C ASN A 40 -1.56 23.66 4.24
N ILE A 41 -2.45 23.62 5.24
CA ILE A 41 -2.26 22.82 6.46
C ILE A 41 -2.42 21.33 6.14
N LEU A 42 -3.39 20.99 5.29
CA LEU A 42 -3.66 19.61 4.90
C LEU A 42 -2.51 19.01 4.07
N SER A 43 -1.97 19.78 3.11
CA SER A 43 -0.79 19.38 2.33
C SER A 43 0.43 19.16 3.22
N LEU A 44 0.66 20.03 4.20
CA LEU A 44 1.79 19.92 5.13
C LEU A 44 1.65 18.70 6.06
N LEU A 45 0.44 18.41 6.56
CA LEU A 45 0.15 17.19 7.32
C LEU A 45 0.36 15.92 6.49
N ILE A 46 -0.09 15.91 5.24
CA ILE A 46 0.13 14.79 4.31
C ILE A 46 1.63 14.55 4.11
N ALA A 47 2.39 15.62 3.83
CA ALA A 47 3.84 15.53 3.63
C ALA A 47 4.56 14.99 4.87
N GLN A 48 4.18 15.46 6.07
CA GLN A 48 4.76 15.00 7.33
C GLN A 48 4.49 13.52 7.58
N VAL A 49 3.26 13.07 7.36
CA VAL A 49 2.88 11.66 7.50
C VAL A 49 3.62 10.81 6.47
N TYR A 50 3.76 11.27 5.22
CA TYR A 50 4.46 10.56 4.15
C TYR A 50 5.95 10.35 4.42
N ILE A 51 6.62 11.40 4.90
CA ILE A 51 8.05 11.34 5.24
C ILE A 51 8.32 10.39 6.42
N PHE A 52 7.39 10.28 7.37
CA PHE A 52 7.62 9.45 8.55
C PHE A 52 7.22 7.99 8.36
N HIS A 53 6.05 7.71 7.76
CA HIS A 53 5.55 6.33 7.73
C HIS A 53 6.34 5.41 6.80
N ILE A 54 6.83 5.90 5.64
CA ILE A 54 7.57 5.07 4.66
C ILE A 54 8.90 4.58 5.24
N PRO A 55 9.78 5.42 5.82
CA PRO A 55 11.03 4.97 6.43
C PRO A 55 10.81 4.05 7.63
N VAL A 56 9.83 4.34 8.49
CA VAL A 56 9.55 3.54 9.69
C VAL A 56 9.03 2.16 9.31
N PHE A 57 8.10 2.07 8.36
CA PHE A 57 7.61 0.80 7.85
C PHE A 57 8.74 -0.02 7.21
N PHE A 58 9.61 0.63 6.44
CA PHE A 58 10.77 -0.03 5.83
C PHE A 58 11.77 -0.55 6.87
N ALA A 59 12.10 0.25 7.89
CA ALA A 59 12.99 -0.16 8.99
C ALA A 59 12.42 -1.36 9.78
N LEU A 60 11.12 -1.33 10.10
CA LEU A 60 10.44 -2.43 10.79
C LEU A 60 10.34 -3.70 9.93
N SER A 61 10.23 -3.57 8.61
CA SER A 61 10.26 -4.68 7.66
C SER A 61 11.67 -5.29 7.55
N GLY A 62 12.70 -4.44 7.51
CA GLY A 62 14.11 -4.82 7.47
C GLY A 62 14.60 -5.51 8.74
N TYR A 63 14.06 -5.17 9.91
CA TYR A 63 14.44 -5.82 11.18
C TYR A 63 14.17 -7.33 11.21
N PHE A 64 13.18 -7.83 10.45
CA PHE A 64 12.92 -9.27 10.32
C PHE A 64 13.70 -9.94 9.19
N PHE A 65 14.58 -9.20 8.51
CA PHE A 65 15.39 -9.76 7.44
C PHE A 65 16.51 -10.58 8.06
N LYS A 66 16.37 -11.91 8.00
CA LYS A 66 17.48 -12.81 8.31
C LYS A 66 18.44 -12.77 7.12
N PRO A 67 19.76 -12.58 7.33
CA PRO A 67 20.72 -12.69 6.24
C PRO A 67 20.64 -14.11 5.68
N VAL A 68 20.34 -14.20 4.39
CA VAL A 68 20.27 -15.47 3.67
C VAL A 68 21.67 -15.76 3.15
N SER A 69 22.28 -16.84 3.63
CA SER A 69 23.64 -17.25 3.25
C SER A 69 23.71 -17.92 1.88
N ASP A 70 22.56 -18.30 1.30
CA ASP A 70 22.49 -19.12 0.09
C ASP A 70 21.55 -18.53 -0.98
N LEU A 71 22.02 -18.47 -2.22
CA LEU A 71 21.28 -17.92 -3.37
C LEU A 71 20.00 -18.71 -3.67
N LYS A 72 20.00 -20.02 -3.38
CA LYS A 72 18.85 -20.91 -3.59
C LYS A 72 17.73 -20.65 -2.57
N GLU A 73 18.09 -20.36 -1.33
CA GLU A 73 17.14 -19.96 -0.29
C GLU A 73 16.55 -18.57 -0.55
N PHE A 74 17.36 -17.64 -1.07
CA PHE A 74 16.88 -16.33 -1.51
C PHE A 74 15.81 -16.46 -2.61
N TRP A 75 16.01 -17.33 -3.60
CA TRP A 75 15.04 -17.53 -4.69
C TRP A 75 13.71 -18.14 -4.21
N GLN A 76 13.77 -19.10 -3.28
CA GLN A 76 12.56 -19.64 -2.63
C GLN A 76 11.85 -18.58 -1.78
N TYR A 77 12.60 -17.76 -1.04
CA TYR A 77 12.05 -16.68 -0.24
C TYR A 77 11.39 -15.60 -1.10
N ALA A 78 12.04 -15.20 -2.19
CA ALA A 78 11.52 -14.25 -3.17
C ALA A 78 10.22 -14.76 -3.78
N LYS A 79 10.17 -16.00 -4.29
CA LYS A 79 8.94 -16.63 -4.79
C LYS A 79 7.80 -16.59 -3.76
N LYS A 80 8.09 -16.98 -2.52
CA LYS A 80 7.09 -17.03 -1.46
C LYS A 80 6.54 -15.64 -1.14
N LYS A 81 7.42 -14.64 -1.04
CA LYS A 81 7.00 -13.24 -0.86
C LYS A 81 6.20 -12.73 -2.06
N THR A 82 6.63 -13.01 -3.29
CA THR A 82 5.90 -12.62 -4.50
C THR A 82 4.50 -13.22 -4.54
N ILE A 83 4.31 -14.47 -4.14
CA ILE A 83 2.96 -15.07 -4.05
C ILE A 83 2.14 -14.39 -2.95
N VAL A 84 2.73 -14.14 -1.79
CA VAL A 84 2.04 -13.48 -0.66
C VAL A 84 1.61 -12.06 -0.99
N PHE A 85 2.39 -11.30 -1.76
CA PHE A 85 2.01 -9.95 -2.20
C PHE A 85 1.16 -9.95 -3.49
N GLY A 86 1.39 -10.92 -4.38
CA GLY A 86 0.68 -11.05 -5.64
C GLY A 86 -0.76 -11.52 -5.48
N LEU A 87 -1.03 -12.44 -4.54
CA LEU A 87 -2.38 -12.96 -4.33
C LEU A 87 -3.38 -11.87 -3.87
N PRO A 88 -3.08 -11.02 -2.86
CA PRO A 88 -3.93 -9.88 -2.51
C PRO A 88 -4.11 -8.90 -3.66
N TYR A 89 -3.07 -8.67 -4.47
CA TYR A 89 -3.13 -7.76 -5.61
C TYR A 89 -4.06 -8.26 -6.71
N ILE A 90 -3.95 -9.55 -7.09
CA ILE A 90 -4.83 -10.17 -8.09
C ILE A 90 -6.28 -10.16 -7.60
N PHE A 91 -6.50 -10.51 -6.33
CA PHE A 91 -7.83 -10.49 -5.72
C PHE A 91 -8.44 -9.08 -5.73
N TYR A 92 -7.67 -8.08 -5.30
CA TYR A 92 -8.08 -6.67 -5.35
C TYR A 92 -8.39 -6.23 -6.79
N SER A 93 -7.54 -6.59 -7.77
CA SER A 93 -7.74 -6.24 -9.18
C SER A 93 -9.04 -6.81 -9.74
N ILE A 94 -9.35 -8.09 -9.45
CA ILE A 94 -10.61 -8.73 -9.87
C ILE A 94 -11.81 -8.02 -9.27
N ILE A 95 -11.78 -7.74 -7.96
CA ILE A 95 -12.87 -7.04 -7.27
C ILE A 95 -13.03 -5.62 -7.82
N HIS A 96 -11.93 -4.89 -7.98
CA HIS A 96 -11.93 -3.51 -8.47
C HIS A 96 -12.51 -3.43 -9.89
N PHE A 97 -12.12 -4.36 -10.76
CA PHE A 97 -12.68 -4.48 -12.10
C PHE A 97 -14.17 -4.83 -12.09
N GLY A 98 -14.59 -5.77 -11.22
CA GLY A 98 -16.00 -6.11 -11.02
C GLY A 98 -16.82 -4.91 -10.52
N LEU A 99 -16.31 -4.18 -9.52
CA LEU A 99 -16.93 -2.96 -9.01
C LEU A 99 -17.03 -1.87 -10.08
N GLN A 100 -15.99 -1.66 -10.88
CA GLN A 100 -16.01 -0.69 -11.99
C GLN A 100 -17.05 -1.06 -13.06
N LYS A 101 -17.22 -2.35 -13.36
CA LYS A 101 -18.26 -2.81 -14.30
C LYS A 101 -19.67 -2.61 -13.76
N VAL A 102 -19.89 -2.84 -12.46
CA VAL A 102 -21.20 -2.63 -11.80
C VAL A 102 -21.50 -1.13 -11.60
N ALA A 103 -20.50 -0.32 -11.27
CA ALA A 103 -20.63 1.11 -11.03
C ALA A 103 -20.77 1.97 -12.31
N GLY A 104 -20.62 1.37 -13.49
CA GLY A 104 -20.87 2.02 -14.78
C GLY A 104 -20.07 3.33 -14.96
N ALA A 105 -20.72 4.37 -15.48
CA ALA A 105 -20.11 5.68 -15.77
C ALA A 105 -19.89 6.59 -14.54
N THR A 106 -20.16 6.10 -13.32
CA THR A 106 -20.03 6.89 -12.07
C THR A 106 -18.63 6.81 -11.45
N VAL A 107 -17.73 5.97 -12.00
CA VAL A 107 -16.32 5.94 -11.61
C VAL A 107 -15.53 7.04 -12.31
N ARG A 108 -14.76 7.82 -11.53
CA ARG A 108 -13.95 8.98 -11.97
C ARG A 108 -12.99 8.68 -13.13
N VAL A 109 -12.61 7.41 -13.36
CA VAL A 109 -11.77 6.97 -14.47
C VAL A 109 -12.32 5.65 -15.04
N PRO A 110 -12.91 5.64 -16.25
CA PRO A 110 -13.32 4.40 -16.90
C PRO A 110 -12.09 3.59 -17.31
N THR A 111 -11.99 2.35 -16.83
CA THR A 111 -10.92 1.41 -17.18
C THR A 111 -11.40 0.46 -18.29
N THR A 112 -10.72 0.54 -19.43
CA THR A 112 -10.99 -0.31 -20.59
C THR A 112 -10.20 -1.62 -20.48
N ILE A 113 -10.63 -2.70 -21.13
CA ILE A 113 -9.91 -4.01 -21.12
C ILE A 113 -8.46 -3.86 -21.61
N PHE A 114 -8.18 -2.88 -22.48
CA PHE A 114 -6.83 -2.52 -22.92
C PHE A 114 -5.96 -1.89 -21.82
N ASP A 115 -6.54 -1.18 -20.84
CA ASP A 115 -5.82 -0.63 -19.69
C ASP A 115 -5.34 -1.75 -18.75
N LEU A 116 -6.11 -2.84 -18.61
CA LEU A 116 -5.72 -4.03 -17.83
C LEU A 116 -4.48 -4.73 -18.39
N ILE A 117 -4.39 -4.85 -19.72
CA ILE A 117 -3.23 -5.45 -20.41
C ILE A 117 -2.01 -4.52 -20.30
N ASN A 118 -2.23 -3.20 -20.20
CA ASN A 118 -1.19 -2.19 -20.16
C ASN A 118 -0.87 -1.67 -18.75
N ILE A 119 -1.33 -2.37 -17.69
CA ILE A 119 -1.08 -2.04 -16.28
C ILE A 119 0.42 -1.89 -15.97
N TYR A 120 1.30 -2.58 -16.71
CA TYR A 120 2.75 -2.44 -16.56
C TYR A 120 3.28 -1.06 -16.95
N LYS A 121 2.62 -0.34 -17.87
CA LYS A 121 3.07 0.97 -18.37
C LYS A 121 2.54 2.14 -17.53
N ASN A 122 1.31 2.05 -17.02
CA ASN A 122 0.68 3.08 -16.20
C ASN A 122 0.05 2.45 -14.96
N PRO A 123 0.82 2.26 -13.88
CA PRO A 123 0.23 1.81 -12.61
C PRO A 123 -0.73 2.89 -12.13
N LYS A 124 -2.03 2.58 -12.11
CA LYS A 124 -3.03 3.46 -11.51
C LYS A 124 -2.99 3.23 -10.00
N CYS A 125 -2.35 4.15 -9.28
CA CYS A 125 -2.34 4.24 -7.82
C CYS A 125 -3.68 4.77 -7.30
#